data_AF-A0A497FWS7-F1
#
_entry.id   AF-A0A497FWS7-F1
#
_cell.length_a   1.000
_cell.length_b   1.000
_cell.length_c   1.000
_cell.angle_alpha   90.00
_cell.angle_beta   90.00
_cell.angle_gamma   90.00
#
_symmetry.space_group_name_H-M   'P 1'
#
loop_
_entity.id
_entity.type
_entity.pdbx_description
1 polymer ?
#
loop_
_entity_poly.entity_id
_entity_poly.type
_entity_poly.pdbx_seq_one_letter_code
_entity_poly.pdbx_strand_id
1 'polypeptide(L)'
;MVETFYLTEVLPVFIATLVFSTIILMKISRELVNALVFITGLALFILRPALLYIYGENISAEALILLEHVDLGIAPALILSSLISFKKVRKKDTHASLLVLLVLIIVPILYHYLYSGDLMPVAKILSFSFANWLIWHGLTDILAYIHVKGYSEKGYTIIVPKKLKVSSKDFTDYISKTATLIFYGFSLITFVFSIINIDFSGLEMSVLLAKASWITLVFSSVFLVPVKWLLDDANLRAYSRENFCLEDIKVWGIIEEFAGATAAASFIILMYQLAGTFTGVTSVWRFAYTLTLITLMAEIPVVALPILLYSLFSLNRHIEFIYRLIKPLPVSSLEELERLNGGSS
;
A
#
# COMPACT_ATOMS: atom_id res chain seq x y z
N MET A 1 -7.37 -16.01 30.92
CA MET A 1 -8.07 -14.73 31.20
C MET A 1 -7.98 -13.78 30.01
N VAL A 2 -6.78 -13.51 29.46
CA VAL A 2 -6.60 -12.62 28.29
C VAL A 2 -7.11 -13.22 26.97
N GLU A 3 -6.85 -14.49 26.69
CA GLU A 3 -7.40 -15.18 25.50
C GLU A 3 -8.93 -15.26 25.53
N THR A 4 -9.49 -15.51 26.73
CA THR A 4 -10.93 -15.46 26.96
C THR A 4 -11.50 -14.08 26.61
N PHE A 5 -10.93 -12.97 27.11
CA PHE A 5 -11.40 -11.62 26.80
C PHE A 5 -11.44 -11.33 25.28
N TYR A 6 -10.39 -11.70 24.56
CA TYR A 6 -10.37 -11.50 23.11
C TYR A 6 -11.45 -12.31 22.40
N LEU A 7 -11.58 -13.60 22.72
CA LEU A 7 -12.55 -14.48 22.08
C LEU A 7 -14.00 -14.18 22.47
N THR A 8 -14.25 -13.73 23.71
CA THR A 8 -15.61 -13.51 24.23
C THR A 8 -16.13 -12.10 24.06
N GLU A 9 -15.25 -11.08 23.97
CA GLU A 9 -15.67 -9.68 23.93
C GLU A 9 -15.23 -8.99 22.63
N VAL A 10 -13.94 -9.02 22.31
CA VAL A 10 -13.38 -8.29 21.15
C VAL A 10 -13.80 -8.92 19.82
N LEU A 11 -13.64 -10.23 19.67
CA LEU A 11 -13.93 -10.94 18.43
C LEU A 11 -15.41 -10.84 18.02
N PRO A 12 -16.40 -11.00 18.92
CA PRO A 12 -17.80 -10.75 18.59
C PRO A 12 -18.06 -9.32 18.12
N VAL A 13 -17.46 -8.31 18.76
CA VAL A 13 -17.59 -6.90 18.35
C VAL A 13 -16.96 -6.68 16.98
N PHE A 14 -15.78 -7.25 16.71
CA PHE A 14 -15.14 -7.22 15.38
C PHE A 14 -16.07 -7.81 14.31
N ILE A 15 -16.54 -9.05 14.51
CA ILE A 15 -17.37 -9.77 13.54
C ILE A 15 -18.69 -9.02 13.31
N ALA A 16 -19.37 -8.60 14.37
CA ALA A 16 -20.63 -7.87 14.28
C ALA A 16 -20.43 -6.57 13.50
N THR A 17 -19.45 -5.76 13.89
CA THR A 17 -19.13 -4.50 13.21
C THR A 17 -18.85 -4.75 11.73
N LEU A 18 -17.97 -5.70 11.42
CA LEU A 18 -17.57 -6.05 10.05
C LEU A 18 -18.78 -6.44 9.20
N VAL A 19 -19.62 -7.36 9.69
CA VAL A 19 -20.78 -7.85 8.94
C VAL A 19 -21.80 -6.73 8.72
N PHE A 20 -22.17 -6.00 9.77
CA PHE A 20 -23.17 -4.94 9.66
C PHE A 20 -22.70 -3.79 8.76
N SER A 21 -21.48 -3.29 8.96
CA SER A 21 -20.95 -2.20 8.14
C SER A 21 -20.78 -2.63 6.68
N THR A 22 -20.31 -3.86 6.42
CA THR A 22 -20.19 -4.38 5.05
C THR A 22 -21.55 -4.43 4.35
N ILE A 23 -22.58 -4.96 5.01
CA ILE A 23 -23.94 -5.03 4.43
C ILE A 23 -24.47 -3.63 4.13
N ILE A 24 -24.31 -2.67 5.05
CA ILE A 24 -24.75 -1.28 4.86
C ILE A 24 -24.01 -0.64 3.68
N LEU A 25 -22.68 -0.75 3.64
CA LEU A 25 -21.86 -0.17 2.58
C LEU A 25 -22.17 -0.77 1.21
N MET A 26 -22.38 -2.09 1.14
CA MET A 26 -22.78 -2.77 -0.10
C MET A 26 -24.15 -2.32 -0.60
N LYS A 27 -25.10 -2.03 0.31
CA LYS A 27 -26.42 -1.48 -0.07
C LYS A 27 -26.32 -0.05 -0.58
N ILE A 28 -25.49 0.79 0.04
CA ILE A 28 -25.32 2.20 -0.36
C ILE A 28 -24.57 2.32 -1.69
N SER A 29 -23.53 1.50 -1.92
CA SER A 29 -22.76 1.41 -3.18
C SER A 29 -22.12 2.70 -3.69
N ARG A 30 -21.83 3.65 -2.79
CA ARG A 30 -21.17 4.95 -3.09
C ARG A 30 -19.72 4.97 -2.58
N GLU A 31 -18.78 5.41 -3.42
CA GLU A 31 -17.36 5.50 -3.04
C GLU A 31 -17.14 6.42 -1.84
N LEU A 32 -17.70 7.64 -1.86
CA LEU A 32 -17.53 8.60 -0.76
C LEU A 32 -17.92 8.02 0.61
N VAL A 33 -18.98 7.22 0.69
CA VAL A 33 -19.41 6.61 1.96
C VAL A 33 -18.44 5.50 2.40
N ASN A 34 -17.92 4.71 1.45
CA ASN A 34 -16.87 3.73 1.74
C ASN A 34 -15.60 4.42 2.23
N ALA A 35 -15.19 5.51 1.56
CA ALA A 35 -14.05 6.33 1.95
C ALA A 35 -14.22 6.91 3.36
N LEU A 36 -15.40 7.47 3.68
CA LEU A 36 -15.68 8.00 5.02
C LEU A 36 -15.62 6.92 6.12
N VAL A 37 -16.15 5.72 5.86
CA VAL A 37 -16.05 4.60 6.83
C VAL A 37 -14.60 4.16 6.99
N PHE A 38 -13.82 4.10 5.91
CA PHE A 38 -12.39 3.81 5.96
C PHE A 38 -11.64 4.85 6.80
N ILE A 39 -11.86 6.14 6.52
CA ILE A 39 -11.26 7.27 7.24
C ILE A 39 -11.63 7.22 8.72
N THR A 40 -12.89 6.93 9.04
CA THR A 40 -13.37 6.79 10.42
C THR A 40 -12.62 5.66 11.11
N GLY A 41 -12.53 4.48 10.47
CA GLY A 41 -11.78 3.34 11.00
C GLY A 41 -10.31 3.67 11.27
N LEU A 42 -9.64 4.37 10.35
CA LEU A 42 -8.24 4.76 10.55
C LEU A 42 -8.09 5.80 11.66
N ALA A 43 -8.96 6.82 11.71
CA ALA A 43 -8.90 7.89 12.70
C ALA A 43 -9.11 7.40 14.13
N LEU A 44 -9.87 6.32 14.33
CA LEU A 44 -10.09 5.73 15.65
C LEU A 44 -8.78 5.28 16.33
N PHE A 45 -7.74 4.92 15.58
CA PHE A 45 -6.43 4.58 16.15
C PHE A 45 -5.72 5.76 16.84
N ILE A 46 -6.15 7.00 16.59
CA ILE A 46 -5.60 8.19 17.27
C ILE A 46 -6.15 8.32 18.70
N LEU A 47 -7.28 7.68 19.03
CA LEU A 47 -7.92 7.88 20.33
C LEU A 47 -7.02 7.46 21.50
N ARG A 48 -6.39 6.28 21.43
CA ARG A 48 -5.48 5.81 22.48
C ARG A 48 -4.28 6.77 22.68
N PRO A 49 -3.46 7.08 21.66
CA PRO A 49 -2.33 7.99 21.86
C PRO A 49 -2.76 9.40 22.26
N ALA A 50 -3.91 9.90 21.77
CA ALA A 50 -4.43 11.20 22.21
C ALA A 50 -4.78 11.21 23.70
N LEU A 51 -5.46 10.17 24.20
CA LEU A 51 -5.80 10.07 25.62
C LEU A 51 -4.55 9.88 26.49
N LEU A 52 -3.59 9.08 26.04
CA LEU A 52 -2.29 8.93 26.73
C LEU A 52 -1.52 10.26 26.78
N TYR A 53 -1.54 11.04 25.70
CA TYR A 53 -0.91 12.36 25.66
C TYR A 53 -1.55 13.35 26.64
N ILE A 54 -2.89 13.36 26.75
CA ILE A 54 -3.63 14.29 27.59
C ILE A 54 -3.60 13.89 29.07
N TYR A 55 -3.82 12.61 29.36
CA TYR A 55 -4.06 12.12 30.73
C TYR A 55 -2.86 11.36 31.33
N GLY A 56 -1.86 11.00 30.51
CA GLY A 56 -0.73 10.18 30.93
C GLY A 56 -1.19 8.81 31.44
N GLU A 57 -0.66 8.41 32.59
CA GLU A 57 -1.02 7.15 33.26
C GLU A 57 -2.37 7.20 33.99
N ASN A 58 -3.04 8.36 34.05
CA ASN A 58 -4.29 8.53 34.81
C ASN A 58 -5.54 8.08 34.07
N ILE A 59 -5.42 7.21 33.06
CA ILE A 59 -6.56 6.68 32.31
C ILE A 59 -7.22 5.57 33.15
N SER A 60 -8.52 5.72 33.43
CA SER A 60 -9.32 4.72 34.13
C SER A 60 -9.26 3.35 33.43
N ALA A 61 -9.30 2.26 34.20
CA ALA A 61 -9.28 0.91 33.66
C ALA A 61 -10.44 0.64 32.67
N GLU A 62 -11.62 1.20 32.92
CA GLU A 62 -12.78 1.08 32.03
C GLU A 62 -12.51 1.71 30.66
N ALA A 63 -11.86 2.88 30.63
CA ALA A 63 -11.48 3.55 29.40
C ALA A 63 -10.41 2.75 28.62
N LEU A 64 -9.45 2.12 29.32
CA LEU A 64 -8.46 1.26 28.68
C LEU A 64 -9.09 0.04 28.01
N ILE A 65 -10.08 -0.59 28.68
CA ILE A 65 -10.85 -1.72 28.12
C ILE A 65 -11.66 -1.27 26.90
N LEU A 66 -12.30 -0.10 26.95
CA LEU A 66 -13.03 0.44 25.81
C LEU A 66 -12.10 0.70 24.61
N LEU A 67 -10.90 1.23 24.86
CA LEU A 67 -9.90 1.42 23.81
C LEU A 67 -9.44 0.09 23.19
N GLU A 68 -9.33 -1.00 23.97
CA GLU A 68 -9.04 -2.32 23.40
C GLU A 68 -10.14 -2.77 22.40
N HIS A 69 -11.41 -2.53 22.71
CA HIS A 69 -12.51 -2.83 21.78
C HIS A 69 -12.45 -1.98 20.51
N VAL A 70 -12.04 -0.72 20.64
CA VAL A 70 -11.88 0.18 19.49
C VAL A 70 -10.73 -0.28 18.60
N ASP A 71 -9.54 -0.49 19.17
CA ASP A 71 -8.33 -0.78 18.40
C ASP A 71 -8.34 -2.17 17.77
N LEU A 72 -8.83 -3.18 18.51
CA LEU A 72 -8.81 -4.57 18.07
C LEU A 72 -10.10 -4.99 17.36
N GLY A 73 -11.21 -4.32 17.67
CA GLY A 73 -12.54 -4.67 17.17
C GLY A 73 -13.06 -3.70 16.11
N ILE A 74 -13.44 -2.51 16.55
CA ILE A 74 -14.22 -1.58 15.72
C ILE A 74 -13.38 -1.01 14.56
N ALA A 75 -12.20 -0.45 14.84
CA ALA A 75 -11.38 0.22 13.85
C ALA A 75 -10.94 -0.73 12.69
N PRO A 76 -10.38 -1.92 12.97
CA PRO A 76 -10.04 -2.88 11.91
C PRO A 76 -11.26 -3.37 11.13
N ALA A 77 -12.40 -3.58 11.80
CA ALA A 77 -13.64 -4.01 11.16
C ALA A 77 -14.18 -2.96 10.18
N LEU A 78 -14.14 -1.68 10.55
CA LEU A 78 -14.56 -0.59 9.66
C LEU A 78 -13.66 -0.49 8.43
N ILE A 79 -12.33 -0.55 8.61
CA ILE A 79 -11.35 -0.56 7.52
C ILE A 79 -11.62 -1.74 6.56
N LEU A 80 -11.69 -2.95 7.10
CA LEU A 80 -11.87 -4.16 6.29
C LEU A 80 -13.23 -4.19 5.59
N SER A 81 -14.28 -3.75 6.27
CA SER A 81 -15.61 -3.66 5.67
C SER A 81 -15.63 -2.76 4.45
N SER A 82 -14.99 -1.59 4.53
CA SER A 82 -14.88 -0.64 3.42
C SER A 82 -14.13 -1.23 2.23
N LEU A 83 -13.02 -1.93 2.48
CA LEU A 83 -12.26 -2.63 1.44
C LEU A 83 -13.07 -3.74 0.75
N ILE A 84 -13.83 -4.52 1.53
CA ILE A 84 -14.66 -5.61 1.01
C ILE A 84 -15.83 -5.05 0.19
N SER A 85 -16.56 -4.07 0.71
CA SER A 85 -17.73 -3.51 0.04
C SER A 85 -17.36 -2.70 -1.21
N PHE A 86 -16.12 -2.21 -1.30
CA PHE A 86 -15.66 -1.45 -2.46
C PHE A 86 -15.82 -2.21 -3.78
N LYS A 87 -15.67 -3.55 -3.77
CA LYS A 87 -15.84 -4.38 -4.97
C LYS A 87 -17.21 -4.22 -5.66
N LYS A 88 -18.21 -3.66 -4.97
CA LYS A 88 -19.57 -3.41 -5.51
C LYS A 88 -19.88 -1.93 -5.76
N VAL A 89 -18.93 -1.02 -5.58
CA VAL A 89 -19.15 0.42 -5.81
C VAL A 89 -19.34 0.69 -7.30
N ARG A 90 -20.42 1.40 -7.63
CA ARG A 90 -20.81 1.69 -9.03
C ARG A 90 -20.39 3.07 -9.51
N LYS A 91 -20.23 4.02 -8.58
CA LYS A 91 -19.86 5.40 -8.87
C LYS A 91 -18.52 5.70 -8.24
N LYS A 92 -17.57 6.02 -9.10
CA LYS A 92 -16.21 6.32 -8.70
C LYS A 92 -16.00 7.82 -8.56
N ASP A 93 -15.26 8.24 -7.54
CA ASP A 93 -15.04 9.61 -7.13
C ASP A 93 -13.55 9.83 -6.79
N THR A 94 -12.85 10.51 -7.69
CA THR A 94 -11.41 10.80 -7.56
C THR A 94 -11.09 11.65 -6.32
N HIS A 95 -12.01 12.52 -5.87
CA HIS A 95 -11.78 13.32 -4.67
C HIS A 95 -11.80 12.45 -3.42
N ALA A 96 -12.68 11.45 -3.36
CA ALA A 96 -12.70 10.47 -2.28
C ALA A 96 -11.40 9.66 -2.23
N SER A 97 -10.85 9.27 -3.40
CA SER A 97 -9.56 8.58 -3.49
C SER A 97 -8.39 9.41 -2.95
N LEU A 98 -8.31 10.68 -3.31
CA LEU A 98 -7.27 11.58 -2.80
C LEU A 98 -7.43 11.86 -1.31
N LEU A 99 -8.67 11.96 -0.82
CA LEU A 99 -8.95 12.15 0.61
C LEU A 99 -8.46 10.96 1.44
N VAL A 100 -8.73 9.73 0.99
CA VAL A 100 -8.23 8.51 1.66
C VAL A 100 -6.71 8.51 1.71
N LEU A 101 -6.04 8.88 0.62
CA LEU A 101 -4.58 8.92 0.56
C LEU A 101 -3.99 10.00 1.48
N LEU A 102 -4.61 11.17 1.57
CA LEU A 102 -4.25 12.21 2.54
C LEU A 102 -4.42 11.72 3.98
N VAL A 103 -5.51 11.03 4.28
CA VAL A 103 -5.79 10.49 5.62
C VAL A 103 -4.80 9.39 5.99
N LEU A 104 -4.40 8.53 5.04
CA LEU A 104 -3.31 7.56 5.22
C LEU A 104 -1.97 8.23 5.58
N ILE A 105 -1.76 9.51 5.28
CA ILE A 105 -0.55 10.24 5.66
C ILE A 105 -0.76 10.95 7.00
N ILE A 106 -1.85 11.71 7.13
CA ILE A 106 -2.10 12.58 8.28
C ILE A 106 -2.34 11.77 9.56
N VAL A 107 -3.17 10.72 9.50
CA VAL A 107 -3.52 9.95 10.70
C VAL A 107 -2.30 9.26 11.31
N PRO A 108 -1.46 8.55 10.55
CA PRO A 108 -0.27 7.92 11.13
C PRO A 108 0.79 8.93 11.59
N ILE A 109 0.93 10.08 10.93
CA ILE A 109 1.79 11.17 11.41
C ILE A 109 1.30 11.69 12.76
N LEU A 110 -0.01 11.93 12.88
CA LEU A 110 -0.63 12.40 14.12
C LEU A 110 -0.52 11.32 15.22
N TYR A 111 -0.71 10.05 14.87
CA TYR A 111 -0.49 8.91 15.77
C TYR A 111 0.92 8.93 16.36
N HIS A 112 1.95 9.05 15.52
CA HIS A 112 3.34 9.08 15.97
C HIS A 112 3.65 10.30 16.83
N TYR A 113 3.20 11.48 16.41
CA TYR A 113 3.39 12.72 17.17
C TYR A 113 2.77 12.63 18.57
N LEU A 114 1.54 12.14 18.67
CA LEU A 114 0.84 12.01 19.96
C LEU A 114 1.47 10.93 20.85
N TYR A 115 1.98 9.85 20.27
CA TYR A 115 2.62 8.77 21.01
C TYR A 115 4.02 9.16 21.53
N SER A 116 4.82 9.88 20.74
CA SER A 116 6.19 10.26 21.12
C SER A 116 6.27 11.59 21.86
N GLY A 117 5.32 12.51 21.63
CA GLY A 117 5.46 13.91 22.02
C GLY A 117 6.60 14.65 21.31
N ASP A 118 7.24 14.03 20.32
CA ASP A 118 8.46 14.50 19.63
C ASP A 118 8.21 14.62 18.13
N LEU A 119 8.66 15.73 17.55
CA LEU A 119 8.60 16.00 16.11
C LEU A 119 9.70 15.28 15.32
N MET A 120 10.78 14.82 15.96
CA MET A 120 11.91 14.18 15.28
C MET A 120 11.52 12.90 14.51
N PRO A 121 10.71 11.96 15.05
CA PRO A 121 10.22 10.81 14.28
C PRO A 121 9.40 11.22 13.06
N VAL A 122 8.53 12.23 13.21
CA VAL A 122 7.71 12.77 12.12
C VAL A 122 8.60 13.36 11.02
N ALA A 123 9.59 14.18 11.40
CA ALA A 123 10.55 14.76 10.46
C ALA A 123 11.33 13.69 9.68
N LYS A 124 11.74 12.59 10.35
CA LYS A 124 12.41 11.46 9.69
C LYS A 124 11.49 10.78 8.69
N ILE A 125 10.27 10.43 9.08
CA ILE A 125 9.26 9.82 8.20
C ILE A 125 9.05 10.68 6.94
N LEU A 126 8.83 11.99 7.11
CA LEU A 126 8.63 12.91 6.00
C LEU A 126 9.87 13.04 5.11
N SER A 127 11.07 13.03 5.70
CA SER A 127 12.33 13.10 4.95
C SER A 127 12.54 11.87 4.06
N PHE A 128 12.32 10.66 4.59
CA PHE A 128 12.41 9.42 3.81
C PHE A 128 11.33 9.36 2.72
N SER A 129 10.10 9.78 3.06
CA SER A 129 9.00 9.89 2.10
C SER A 129 9.36 10.79 0.91
N PHE A 130 9.95 11.95 1.20
CA PHE A 130 10.33 12.92 0.19
C PHE A 130 11.51 12.43 -0.65
N ALA A 131 12.52 11.83 -0.02
CA ALA A 131 13.65 11.21 -0.72
C ALA A 131 13.18 10.12 -1.69
N ASN A 132 12.24 9.27 -1.25
CA ASN A 132 11.65 8.24 -2.09
C ASN A 132 10.92 8.85 -3.30
N TRP A 133 10.10 9.88 -3.08
CA TRP A 133 9.43 10.60 -4.16
C TRP A 133 10.43 11.23 -5.15
N LEU A 134 11.52 11.84 -4.67
CA LEU A 134 12.53 12.45 -5.55
C LEU A 134 13.16 11.42 -6.48
N ILE A 135 13.47 10.22 -5.97
CA ILE A 135 14.01 9.12 -6.79
C ILE A 135 12.98 8.68 -7.83
N TRP A 136 11.71 8.53 -7.43
CA TRP A 136 10.64 8.21 -8.38
C TRP A 136 10.52 9.29 -9.46
N HIS A 137 10.52 10.54 -9.05
CA HIS A 137 10.46 11.69 -9.95
C HIS A 137 11.67 11.77 -10.88
N GLY A 138 12.86 11.32 -10.47
CA GLY A 138 14.06 11.39 -11.30
C GLY A 138 14.25 10.21 -12.25
N LEU A 139 13.78 9.00 -11.89
CA LEU A 139 14.19 7.76 -12.55
C LEU A 139 13.06 6.99 -13.24
N THR A 140 11.79 7.26 -12.94
CA THR A 140 10.70 6.36 -13.37
C THR A 140 10.58 6.26 -14.89
N ASP A 141 10.76 7.36 -15.62
CA ASP A 141 10.73 7.37 -17.08
C ASP A 141 11.91 6.63 -17.71
N ILE A 142 13.13 6.84 -17.21
CA ILE A 142 14.33 6.13 -17.68
C ILE A 142 14.13 4.62 -17.53
N LEU A 143 13.66 4.18 -16.36
CA LEU A 143 13.43 2.77 -16.07
C LEU A 143 12.30 2.18 -16.92
N ALA A 144 11.19 2.90 -17.08
CA ALA A 144 10.09 2.48 -17.94
C ALA A 144 10.54 2.36 -19.40
N TYR A 145 11.31 3.32 -19.90
CA TYR A 145 11.86 3.27 -21.25
C TYR A 145 12.73 2.04 -21.48
N ILE A 146 13.61 1.69 -20.54
CA ILE A 146 14.45 0.48 -20.64
C ILE A 146 13.59 -0.78 -20.81
N HIS A 147 12.50 -0.91 -20.05
CA HIS A 147 11.60 -2.07 -20.13
C HIS A 147 10.92 -2.15 -21.48
N VAL A 148 10.36 -1.04 -21.94
CA VAL A 148 9.65 -1.00 -23.21
C VAL A 148 10.60 -1.26 -24.38
N LYS A 149 11.82 -0.70 -24.34
CA LYS A 149 12.86 -0.98 -25.33
C LYS A 149 13.23 -2.47 -25.37
N GLY A 150 13.33 -3.12 -24.20
CA GLY A 150 13.59 -4.56 -24.12
C GLY A 150 12.50 -5.41 -24.78
N TYR A 151 11.24 -4.97 -24.80
CA TYR A 151 10.17 -5.62 -25.57
C TYR A 151 10.30 -5.36 -27.08
N SER A 152 10.60 -4.13 -27.48
CA SER A 152 10.85 -3.79 -28.89
C SER A 152 12.01 -4.59 -29.49
N GLU A 153 13.09 -4.78 -28.73
CA GLU A 153 14.25 -5.60 -29.12
C GLU A 153 13.89 -7.10 -29.29
N LYS A 154 12.85 -7.57 -28.59
CA LYS A 154 12.29 -8.92 -28.74
C LYS A 154 11.27 -9.03 -29.89
N GLY A 155 11.11 -7.99 -30.70
CA GLY A 155 10.20 -7.99 -31.86
C GLY A 155 8.75 -7.61 -31.56
N TYR A 156 8.43 -7.18 -30.33
CA TYR A 156 7.09 -6.70 -29.99
C TYR A 156 6.85 -5.30 -30.56
N THR A 157 5.64 -5.04 -31.02
CA THR A 157 5.20 -3.68 -31.37
C THR A 157 4.53 -3.04 -30.16
N ILE A 158 4.97 -1.84 -29.78
CA ILE A 158 4.38 -1.13 -28.63
C ILE A 158 3.19 -0.31 -29.09
N ILE A 159 2.06 -0.50 -28.42
CA ILE A 159 0.80 0.13 -28.80
C ILE A 159 0.16 0.89 -27.64
N VAL A 160 -0.70 1.83 -27.98
CA VAL A 160 -1.62 2.52 -27.06
C VAL A 160 -3.05 2.32 -27.55
N PRO A 161 -3.87 1.51 -26.86
CA PRO A 161 -5.26 1.33 -27.23
C PRO A 161 -6.08 2.62 -26.98
N LYS A 162 -6.75 3.14 -28.01
CA LYS A 162 -7.59 4.36 -27.92
C LYS A 162 -8.87 4.17 -27.10
N LYS A 163 -9.35 2.92 -26.95
CA LYS A 163 -10.68 2.60 -26.38
C LYS A 163 -10.65 1.80 -25.07
N LEU A 164 -9.50 1.30 -24.62
CA LEU A 164 -9.43 0.71 -23.28
C LEU A 164 -9.58 1.84 -22.27
N LYS A 165 -10.64 1.77 -21.45
CA LYS A 165 -10.85 2.68 -20.33
C LYS A 165 -9.56 2.74 -19.53
N VAL A 166 -8.93 3.92 -19.51
CA VAL A 166 -7.97 4.26 -18.46
C VAL A 166 -8.66 3.93 -17.16
N SER A 167 -8.13 2.93 -16.44
CA SER A 167 -8.65 2.53 -15.15
C SER A 167 -8.75 3.79 -14.29
N SER A 168 -9.97 4.20 -13.97
CA SER A 168 -10.18 5.32 -13.06
C SER A 168 -9.54 4.96 -11.73
N LYS A 169 -8.74 5.88 -11.18
CA LYS A 169 -7.99 5.68 -9.94
C LYS A 169 -8.94 5.64 -8.76
N ASP A 170 -9.08 4.46 -8.18
CA ASP A 170 -9.94 4.20 -7.04
C ASP A 170 -9.13 4.20 -5.75
N PHE A 171 -9.73 4.51 -4.60
CA PHE A 171 -8.97 4.54 -3.36
C PHE A 171 -8.36 3.18 -3.00
N THR A 172 -8.98 2.06 -3.40
CA THR A 172 -8.43 0.72 -3.18
C THR A 172 -7.16 0.46 -3.98
N ASP A 173 -6.99 1.11 -5.13
CA ASP A 173 -5.75 1.03 -5.91
C ASP A 173 -4.60 1.70 -5.13
N TYR A 174 -4.85 2.88 -4.55
CA TYR A 174 -3.86 3.54 -3.68
C TYR A 174 -3.54 2.72 -2.42
N ILE A 175 -4.55 2.12 -1.79
CA ILE A 175 -4.34 1.23 -0.63
C ILE A 175 -3.52 0.02 -1.04
N SER A 176 -3.86 -0.61 -2.17
CA SER A 176 -3.12 -1.78 -2.67
C SER A 176 -1.67 -1.42 -2.95
N LYS A 177 -1.40 -0.32 -3.66
CA LYS A 177 -0.04 0.18 -3.94
C LYS A 177 0.74 0.46 -2.65
N THR A 178 0.07 1.07 -1.67
CA THR A 178 0.68 1.35 -0.35
C THR A 178 1.05 0.04 0.36
N ALA A 179 0.11 -0.91 0.46
CA ALA A 179 0.34 -2.19 1.11
C ALA A 179 1.44 -3.01 0.39
N THR A 180 1.39 -3.09 -0.93
CA THR A 180 2.38 -3.77 -1.79
C THR A 180 3.79 -3.24 -1.51
N LEU A 181 3.97 -1.92 -1.42
CA LEU A 181 5.28 -1.34 -1.13
C LEU A 181 5.72 -1.60 0.31
N ILE A 182 4.84 -1.48 1.30
CA ILE A 182 5.19 -1.80 2.70
C ILE A 182 5.68 -3.26 2.79
N PHE A 183 4.90 -4.21 2.29
CA PHE A 183 5.26 -5.63 2.37
C PHE A 183 6.50 -5.97 1.56
N TYR A 184 6.70 -5.30 0.43
CA TYR A 184 7.94 -5.40 -0.34
C TYR A 184 9.16 -4.95 0.47
N GLY A 185 9.09 -3.76 1.07
CA GLY A 185 10.18 -3.21 1.88
C GLY A 185 10.60 -4.17 2.99
N PHE A 186 9.62 -4.74 3.71
CA PHE A 186 9.89 -5.75 4.74
C PHE A 186 10.42 -7.06 4.18
N SER A 187 9.80 -7.61 3.15
CA SER A 187 10.20 -8.92 2.60
C SER A 187 11.63 -8.88 2.06
N LEU A 188 12.00 -7.79 1.39
CA LEU A 188 13.35 -7.61 0.86
C LEU A 188 14.37 -7.48 1.99
N ILE A 189 14.11 -6.66 3.01
CA ILE A 189 15.08 -6.50 4.10
C ILE A 189 15.21 -7.76 4.95
N THR A 190 14.11 -8.47 5.22
CA THR A 190 14.15 -9.76 5.93
C THR A 190 14.95 -10.79 5.13
N PHE A 191 14.78 -10.83 3.80
CA PHE A 191 15.58 -11.69 2.93
C PHE A 191 17.07 -11.33 2.99
N VAL A 192 17.43 -10.05 2.89
CA VAL A 192 18.82 -9.59 3.00
C VAL A 192 19.41 -9.98 4.35
N PHE A 193 18.72 -9.70 5.45
CA PHE A 193 19.16 -10.03 6.81
C PHE A 193 19.32 -11.55 7.03
N SER A 194 18.47 -12.37 6.41
CA SER A 194 18.61 -13.81 6.43
C SER A 194 19.87 -14.29 5.70
N ILE A 195 20.29 -13.64 4.60
CA ILE A 195 21.53 -13.99 3.88
C ILE A 195 22.76 -13.72 4.73
N ILE A 196 22.75 -12.61 5.49
CA ILE A 196 23.88 -12.19 6.34
C ILE A 196 23.81 -12.77 7.77
N ASN A 197 22.90 -13.73 8.01
CA ASN A 197 22.72 -14.43 9.28
C ASN A 197 22.54 -13.49 10.50
N ILE A 198 21.77 -12.40 10.34
CA ILE A 198 21.38 -11.58 11.49
C ILE A 198 20.26 -12.30 12.25
N ASP A 199 20.42 -12.45 13.56
CA ASP A 199 19.39 -13.01 14.43
C ASP A 199 18.20 -12.04 14.58
N PHE A 200 16.99 -12.57 14.47
CA PHE A 200 15.75 -11.81 14.55
C PHE A 200 15.16 -11.89 15.96
N SER A 201 15.85 -11.31 16.93
CA SER A 201 15.40 -11.31 18.33
C SER A 201 15.48 -9.91 18.96
N GLY A 202 14.48 -9.55 19.77
CA GLY A 202 14.50 -8.32 20.55
C GLY A 202 13.99 -7.04 19.86
N LEU A 203 13.79 -5.98 20.67
CA LEU A 203 13.03 -4.76 20.28
C LEU A 203 13.89 -3.90 19.38
N GLU A 204 15.18 -3.86 19.67
CA GLU A 204 16.20 -3.20 18.87
C GLU A 204 16.17 -3.72 17.43
N MET A 205 15.97 -5.03 17.25
CA MET A 205 15.92 -5.63 15.92
C MET A 205 14.64 -5.24 15.17
N SER A 206 13.49 -5.13 15.84
CA SER A 206 12.26 -4.64 15.21
C SER A 206 12.39 -3.19 14.73
N VAL A 207 13.07 -2.34 15.51
CA VAL A 207 13.35 -0.94 15.15
C VAL A 207 14.38 -0.86 14.03
N LEU A 208 15.41 -1.70 14.05
CA LEU A 208 16.41 -1.79 12.98
C LEU A 208 15.76 -2.23 11.67
N LEU A 209 14.90 -3.25 11.72
CA LEU A 209 14.16 -3.76 10.56
C LEU A 209 13.31 -2.65 9.93
N ALA A 210 12.53 -1.90 10.72
CA ALA A 210 11.70 -0.80 10.24
C ALA A 210 12.53 0.36 9.66
N LYS A 211 13.70 0.68 10.24
CA LYS A 211 14.59 1.71 9.65
C LYS A 211 15.21 1.22 8.35
N ALA A 212 15.57 -0.05 8.28
CA ALA A 212 16.21 -0.64 7.12
C ALA A 212 15.22 -0.89 5.97
N SER A 213 13.94 -1.16 6.25
CA SER A 213 12.87 -1.14 5.24
C SER A 213 12.71 0.25 4.63
N TRP A 214 12.77 1.34 5.40
CA TRP A 214 12.70 2.70 4.84
C TRP A 214 13.82 2.99 3.84
N ILE A 215 15.06 2.63 4.22
CA ILE A 215 16.23 2.78 3.34
C ILE A 215 16.06 1.92 2.09
N THR A 216 15.67 0.66 2.27
CA THR A 216 15.39 -0.27 1.18
C THR A 216 14.36 0.32 0.22
N LEU A 217 13.26 0.88 0.73
CA LEU A 217 12.21 1.49 -0.07
C LEU A 217 12.71 2.67 -0.90
N VAL A 218 13.53 3.55 -0.34
CA VAL A 218 14.14 4.68 -1.08
C VAL A 218 14.86 4.20 -2.35
N PHE A 219 15.66 3.15 -2.25
CA PHE A 219 16.46 2.69 -3.38
C PHE A 219 15.73 1.74 -4.33
N SER A 220 14.79 0.95 -3.83
CA SER A 220 14.25 -0.19 -4.58
C SER A 220 12.79 -0.04 -5.01
N SER A 221 12.00 0.81 -4.34
CA SER A 221 10.56 0.91 -4.63
C SER A 221 10.26 1.48 -6.02
N VAL A 222 11.19 2.25 -6.61
CA VAL A 222 11.05 2.79 -7.97
C VAL A 222 10.91 1.71 -9.03
N PHE A 223 11.52 0.53 -8.81
CA PHE A 223 11.48 -0.58 -9.76
C PHE A 223 10.15 -1.35 -9.77
N LEU A 224 9.27 -1.10 -8.80
CA LEU A 224 7.98 -1.78 -8.67
C LEU A 224 6.83 -0.89 -9.11
N VAL A 225 6.35 -0.08 -8.18
CA VAL A 225 5.04 0.56 -8.31
C VAL A 225 5.10 1.72 -9.29
N PRO A 226 6.07 2.65 -9.24
CA PRO A 226 6.06 3.81 -10.14
C PRO A 226 6.19 3.43 -11.61
N VAL A 227 7.09 2.50 -11.95
CA VAL A 227 7.28 2.06 -13.34
C VAL A 227 6.06 1.32 -13.87
N LYS A 228 5.55 0.33 -13.13
CA LYS A 228 4.35 -0.41 -13.54
C LYS A 228 3.14 0.51 -13.64
N TRP A 229 2.96 1.38 -12.66
CA TRP A 229 1.88 2.37 -12.64
C TRP A 229 1.98 3.34 -13.82
N LEU A 230 3.18 3.82 -14.17
CA LEU A 230 3.37 4.66 -15.35
C LEU A 230 2.95 3.94 -16.64
N LEU A 231 3.35 2.67 -16.82
CA LEU A 231 3.02 1.90 -18.01
C LEU A 231 1.51 1.61 -18.11
N ASP A 232 0.87 1.33 -16.98
CA ASP A 232 -0.57 1.09 -16.89
C ASP A 232 -1.38 2.38 -17.12
N ASP A 233 -0.98 3.51 -16.53
CA ASP A 233 -1.66 4.79 -16.72
C ASP A 233 -1.42 5.37 -18.13
N ALA A 234 -0.25 5.13 -18.71
CA ALA A 234 0.02 5.40 -20.13
C ALA A 234 -0.67 4.39 -21.08
N ASN A 235 -1.35 3.38 -20.53
CA ASN A 235 -2.03 2.32 -21.28
C ASN A 235 -1.13 1.69 -22.36
N LEU A 236 0.15 1.51 -22.04
CA LEU A 236 1.13 0.92 -22.96
C LEU A 236 1.00 -0.59 -22.93
N ARG A 237 0.95 -1.20 -24.12
CA ARG A 237 0.83 -2.65 -24.29
C ARG A 237 1.82 -3.14 -25.34
N ALA A 238 2.30 -4.37 -25.15
CA ALA A 238 3.19 -5.02 -26.11
C ALA A 238 2.38 -5.99 -26.97
N TYR A 239 2.48 -5.85 -28.29
CA TYR A 239 1.83 -6.73 -29.25
C TYR A 239 2.85 -7.70 -29.86
N SER A 240 2.62 -9.00 -29.69
CA SER A 240 3.39 -10.06 -30.36
C SER A 240 2.76 -10.34 -31.73
N ARG A 241 3.56 -10.17 -32.79
CA ARG A 241 3.15 -10.51 -34.15
C ARG A 241 3.05 -12.01 -34.38
N GLU A 242 3.87 -12.80 -33.68
CA GLU A 242 3.92 -14.26 -33.83
C GLU A 242 2.69 -14.92 -33.20
N ASN A 243 2.30 -14.44 -32.01
CA ASN A 243 1.21 -15.04 -31.23
C ASN A 243 -0.13 -14.30 -31.37
N PHE A 244 -0.18 -13.22 -32.15
CA PHE A 244 -1.34 -12.33 -32.26
C PHE A 244 -1.93 -11.93 -30.90
N CYS A 245 -1.05 -11.71 -29.93
CA CYS A 245 -1.42 -11.51 -28.54
C CYS A 245 -1.03 -10.10 -28.08
N LEU A 246 -1.95 -9.48 -27.34
CA LEU A 246 -1.69 -8.25 -26.61
C LEU A 246 -1.33 -8.59 -25.16
N GLU A 247 -0.16 -8.14 -24.73
CA GLU A 247 0.34 -8.39 -23.38
C GLU A 247 0.59 -7.08 -22.62
N ASP A 248 0.36 -7.14 -21.31
CA ASP A 248 0.85 -6.11 -20.40
C ASP A 248 2.37 -6.14 -20.37
N ILE A 249 3.00 -4.96 -20.38
CA ILE A 249 4.46 -4.85 -20.26
C ILE A 249 4.84 -5.20 -18.83
N LYS A 250 5.44 -6.38 -18.65
CA LYS A 250 5.82 -6.88 -17.32
C LYS A 250 7.03 -6.11 -16.80
N VAL A 251 6.96 -5.68 -15.55
CA VAL A 251 8.05 -5.01 -14.84
C VAL A 251 8.63 -6.02 -13.85
N TRP A 252 9.90 -6.38 -14.03
CA TRP A 252 10.69 -7.30 -13.19
C TRP A 252 9.90 -8.36 -12.39
N GLY A 253 9.57 -9.50 -13.00
CA GLY A 253 8.74 -10.54 -12.37
C GLY A 253 9.21 -11.03 -11.00
N ILE A 254 10.52 -11.13 -10.77
CA ILE A 254 11.09 -11.53 -9.46
C ILE A 254 10.71 -10.53 -8.36
N ILE A 255 10.65 -9.24 -8.69
CA ILE A 255 10.35 -8.21 -7.69
C ILE A 255 8.86 -8.23 -7.33
N GLU A 256 7.99 -8.63 -8.26
CA GLU A 256 6.55 -8.83 -7.99
C GLU A 256 6.29 -9.97 -6.99
N GLU A 257 7.14 -11.00 -6.94
CA GLU A 257 7.04 -12.11 -5.97
C GLU A 257 7.22 -11.63 -4.52
N PHE A 258 8.04 -10.59 -4.30
CA PHE A 258 8.25 -9.98 -2.99
C PHE A 258 7.11 -9.04 -2.56
N ALA A 259 6.11 -8.81 -3.40
CA ALA A 259 5.07 -7.81 -3.17
C ALA A 259 3.64 -8.40 -3.13
N GLY A 260 3.53 -9.73 -3.17
CA GLY A 260 2.26 -10.48 -3.23
C GLY A 260 1.68 -10.88 -1.86
N ALA A 261 0.66 -11.75 -1.88
CA ALA A 261 -0.02 -12.23 -0.67
C ALA A 261 0.91 -12.98 0.30
N THR A 262 1.96 -13.62 -0.23
CA THR A 262 3.04 -14.25 0.54
C THR A 262 3.81 -13.24 1.38
N ALA A 263 4.06 -12.03 0.86
CA ALA A 263 4.74 -10.96 1.58
C ALA A 263 3.92 -10.49 2.80
N ALA A 264 2.60 -10.38 2.64
CA ALA A 264 1.70 -10.06 3.75
C ALA A 264 1.69 -11.16 4.83
N ALA A 265 1.65 -12.44 4.42
CA ALA A 265 1.72 -13.55 5.37
C ALA A 265 3.07 -13.59 6.11
N SER A 266 4.18 -13.41 5.39
CA SER A 266 5.52 -13.34 5.97
C SER A 266 5.66 -12.20 6.98
N PHE A 267 5.08 -11.03 6.69
CA PHE A 267 5.06 -9.90 7.62
C PHE A 267 4.32 -10.24 8.93
N ILE A 268 3.16 -10.87 8.84
CA ILE A 268 2.38 -11.28 10.04
C ILE A 268 3.18 -12.30 10.86
N ILE A 269 3.78 -13.30 10.21
CA ILE A 269 4.63 -14.30 10.88
C ILE A 269 5.82 -13.63 11.56
N LEU A 270 6.48 -12.68 10.89
CA LEU A 270 7.63 -11.95 11.42
C LEU A 270 7.26 -11.14 12.67
N MET A 271 6.12 -10.44 12.65
CA MET A 271 5.65 -9.69 13.83
C MET A 271 5.36 -10.62 15.01
N TYR A 272 4.78 -11.80 14.73
CA TYR A 272 4.54 -12.82 15.75
C TYR A 272 5.83 -13.41 16.33
N GLN A 273 6.82 -13.71 15.47
CA GLN A 273 8.12 -14.22 15.88
C GLN A 273 8.86 -13.21 16.76
N LEU A 274 8.93 -11.95 16.33
CA LEU A 274 9.52 -10.87 17.12
C LEU A 274 8.84 -10.81 18.47
N ALA A 275 7.51 -10.78 18.53
CA ALA A 275 6.77 -10.74 19.79
C ALA A 275 7.00 -11.95 20.72
N GLY A 276 7.18 -13.14 20.15
CA GLY A 276 7.46 -14.38 20.87
C GLY A 276 8.77 -14.32 21.65
N THR A 277 9.72 -13.48 21.23
CA THR A 277 11.01 -13.32 21.94
C THR A 277 10.92 -12.52 23.24
N PHE A 278 9.82 -11.81 23.49
CA PHE A 278 9.70 -10.89 24.64
C PHE A 278 8.87 -11.40 25.81
N THR A 279 8.06 -12.45 25.62
CA THR A 279 6.99 -12.76 26.58
C THR A 279 6.79 -14.26 26.80
N GLY A 280 6.30 -14.62 27.99
CA GLY A 280 5.63 -15.90 28.18
C GLY A 280 4.40 -15.98 27.26
N VAL A 281 4.04 -17.20 26.83
CA VAL A 281 3.04 -17.51 25.78
C VAL A 281 1.75 -16.67 25.82
N THR A 282 1.30 -16.22 27.00
CA THR A 282 0.01 -15.55 27.21
C THR A 282 -0.06 -14.06 26.83
N SER A 283 1.06 -13.36 26.57
CA SER A 283 1.06 -11.94 26.14
C SER A 283 1.67 -11.68 24.76
N VAL A 284 2.16 -12.72 24.09
CA VAL A 284 2.82 -12.65 22.77
C VAL A 284 1.93 -11.96 21.73
N TRP A 285 0.66 -12.35 21.63
CA TRP A 285 -0.21 -11.83 20.57
C TRP A 285 -0.54 -10.34 20.74
N ARG A 286 -0.71 -9.86 21.98
CA ARG A 286 -0.96 -8.43 22.26
C ARG A 286 0.24 -7.60 21.86
N PHE A 287 1.43 -8.08 22.21
CA PHE A 287 2.66 -7.42 21.85
C PHE A 287 2.90 -7.44 20.33
N ALA A 288 2.62 -8.57 19.66
CA ALA A 288 2.68 -8.68 18.20
C ALA A 288 1.75 -7.69 17.52
N TYR A 289 0.53 -7.55 18.02
CA TYR A 289 -0.44 -6.59 17.51
C TYR A 289 0.05 -5.15 17.68
N THR A 290 0.49 -4.77 18.87
CA THR A 290 1.00 -3.41 19.14
C THR A 290 2.21 -3.09 18.26
N LEU A 291 3.14 -4.04 18.12
CA LEU A 291 4.30 -3.91 17.26
C LEU A 291 3.88 -3.72 15.80
N THR A 292 2.93 -4.54 15.32
CA THR A 292 2.35 -4.44 13.99
C THR A 292 1.74 -3.06 13.75
N LEU A 293 0.91 -2.57 14.68
CA LEU A 293 0.24 -1.28 14.55
C LEU A 293 1.25 -0.12 14.50
N ILE A 294 2.20 -0.06 15.44
CA ILE A 294 3.22 0.99 15.47
C ILE A 294 4.06 0.97 14.19
N THR A 295 4.43 -0.22 13.72
CA THR A 295 5.21 -0.42 12.49
C THR A 295 4.44 0.07 11.29
N LEU A 296 3.18 -0.36 11.11
CA LEU A 296 2.34 0.09 10.01
C LEU A 296 2.11 1.60 10.06
N MET A 297 1.86 2.18 11.24
CA MET A 297 1.70 3.64 11.38
C MET A 297 2.98 4.42 11.02
N ALA A 298 4.16 3.80 11.14
CA ALA A 298 5.41 4.43 10.73
C ALA A 298 5.64 4.31 9.21
N GLU A 299 5.27 3.17 8.63
CA GLU A 299 5.57 2.78 7.25
C GLU A 299 4.57 3.35 6.23
N ILE A 300 3.28 3.41 6.60
CA ILE A 300 2.23 3.96 5.74
C ILE A 300 2.62 5.35 5.21
N PRO A 301 2.98 6.35 6.02
CA PRO A 301 3.32 7.68 5.50
C PRO A 301 4.58 7.68 4.63
N VAL A 302 5.58 6.83 4.92
CA VAL A 302 6.82 6.66 4.12
C VAL A 302 6.52 6.27 2.68
N VAL A 303 5.40 5.58 2.45
CA VAL A 303 4.97 5.06 1.15
C VAL A 303 3.84 5.90 0.54
N ALA A 304 2.82 6.24 1.33
CA ALA A 304 1.61 6.91 0.87
C ALA A 304 1.91 8.35 0.38
N LEU A 305 2.83 9.07 1.04
CA LEU A 305 3.21 10.40 0.62
C LEU A 305 3.91 10.40 -0.76
N PRO A 306 4.91 9.54 -1.05
CA PRO A 306 5.47 9.45 -2.40
C PRO A 306 4.43 9.06 -3.45
N ILE A 307 3.48 8.17 -3.14
CA ILE A 307 2.36 7.84 -4.05
C ILE A 307 1.53 9.08 -4.37
N LEU A 308 1.18 9.88 -3.36
CA LEU A 308 0.41 11.11 -3.52
C LEU A 308 1.17 12.12 -4.39
N LEU A 309 2.41 12.41 -4.03
CA LEU A 309 3.25 13.37 -4.74
C LEU A 309 3.53 12.92 -6.19
N TYR A 310 3.75 11.62 -6.41
CA TYR A 310 3.93 11.07 -7.74
C TYR A 310 2.67 11.22 -8.59
N SER A 311 1.49 10.91 -8.02
CA SER A 311 0.21 11.07 -8.71
C SER A 311 -0.09 12.51 -9.10
N LEU A 312 0.26 13.48 -8.23
CA LEU A 312 -0.07 14.89 -8.43
C LEU A 312 0.95 15.61 -9.33
N PHE A 313 2.24 15.33 -9.17
CA PHE A 313 3.31 16.17 -9.73
C PHE A 313 4.21 15.45 -10.74
N SER A 314 4.28 14.13 -10.73
CA SER A 314 5.26 13.39 -11.56
C SER A 314 4.62 12.66 -12.74
N LEU A 315 3.49 12.00 -12.52
CA LEU A 315 2.96 11.00 -13.45
C LEU A 315 2.68 11.57 -14.84
N ASN A 316 1.92 12.68 -14.95
CA ASN A 316 1.56 13.25 -16.26
C ASN A 316 2.79 13.64 -17.08
N ARG A 317 3.81 14.19 -16.41
CA ARG A 317 5.09 14.53 -17.05
C ARG A 317 5.79 13.27 -17.58
N HIS A 318 5.81 12.20 -16.80
CA HIS A 318 6.42 10.95 -17.24
C HIS A 318 5.65 10.26 -18.37
N ILE A 319 4.31 10.31 -18.36
CA ILE A 319 3.48 9.80 -19.47
C ILE A 319 3.83 10.54 -20.76
N GLU A 320 3.88 11.86 -20.71
CA GLU A 320 4.21 12.68 -21.87
C GLU A 320 5.63 12.39 -22.39
N PHE A 321 6.60 12.28 -21.48
CA PHE A 321 7.97 11.95 -21.82
C PHE A 321 8.09 10.58 -22.50
N ILE A 322 7.44 9.56 -21.93
CA ILE A 322 7.43 8.20 -22.45
C ILE A 322 6.78 8.14 -23.84
N TYR A 323 5.65 8.80 -24.06
CA TYR A 323 5.05 8.87 -25.39
C TYR A 323 5.93 9.56 -26.43
N ARG A 324 6.66 10.62 -26.04
CA ARG A 324 7.60 11.30 -26.93
C ARG A 324 8.78 10.41 -27.33
N LEU A 325 9.31 9.64 -26.38
CA LEU A 325 10.44 8.74 -26.65
C LEU A 325 10.04 7.50 -27.45
N ILE A 326 8.97 6.83 -27.04
CA ILE A 326 8.59 5.51 -27.55
C ILE A 326 7.79 5.62 -28.84
N LYS A 327 6.99 6.70 -28.98
CA LYS A 327 6.07 6.92 -30.10
C LYS A 327 5.20 5.69 -30.39
N PRO A 328 4.44 5.20 -29.39
CA PRO A 328 3.68 3.97 -29.53
C PRO A 328 2.60 4.11 -30.60
N LEU A 329 2.25 3.01 -31.27
CA LEU A 329 1.22 3.01 -32.30
C LEU A 329 -0.16 3.15 -31.64
N PRO A 330 -0.95 4.17 -31.99
CA PRO A 330 -2.28 4.35 -31.41
C PRO A 330 -3.31 3.51 -32.16
N VAL A 331 -3.94 2.55 -31.50
CA VAL A 331 -4.83 1.55 -32.16
C VAL A 331 -6.21 1.51 -31.51
N SER A 332 -7.27 1.41 -32.30
CA SER A 332 -8.66 1.34 -31.82
C SER A 332 -9.21 -0.09 -31.64
N SER A 333 -8.65 -1.08 -32.34
CA SER A 333 -8.98 -2.50 -32.20
C SER A 333 -7.84 -3.43 -32.66
N LEU A 334 -7.84 -4.69 -32.21
CA LEU A 334 -6.90 -5.70 -32.71
C LEU A 334 -7.04 -5.92 -34.23
N GLU A 335 -8.26 -5.83 -34.76
CA GLU A 335 -8.53 -5.89 -36.21
C GLU A 335 -7.83 -4.75 -36.99
N GLU A 336 -7.72 -3.55 -36.40
CA GLU A 336 -6.96 -2.45 -37.01
C GLU A 336 -5.47 -2.77 -37.08
N LEU A 337 -4.92 -3.40 -36.04
CA LEU A 337 -3.54 -3.90 -36.00
C LEU A 337 -3.29 -5.00 -37.04
N GLU A 338 -4.24 -5.92 -37.20
CA GLU A 338 -4.17 -6.99 -38.20
C GLU A 338 -4.21 -6.41 -39.62
N ARG A 339 -5.08 -5.43 -39.90
CA ARG A 339 -5.15 -4.77 -41.21
C ARG A 339 -3.90 -3.96 -41.54
N LEU A 340 -3.32 -3.27 -40.55
CA LEU A 340 -2.08 -2.51 -40.74
C LEU A 340 -0.87 -3.41 -41.03
N ASN A 341 -0.90 -4.66 -40.58
CA ASN A 341 0.17 -5.64 -40.82
C ASN A 341 -0.10 -6.57 -42.02
N GLY A 342 -1.37 -6.79 -42.39
CA GLY A 342 -1.76 -7.63 -43.53
C GLY A 342 -1.69 -6.94 -44.90
N GLY A 343 -1.41 -5.63 -44.94
CA GLY A 343 -1.26 -4.85 -46.18
C GLY A 343 0.13 -4.90 -46.81
N SER A 344 1.05 -5.71 -46.28
CA SER A 344 2.41 -5.89 -46.78
C SER A 344 2.63 -7.33 -47.27
N SER A 345 1.82 -7.77 -48.23
CA SER A 345 2.06 -8.97 -49.03
C SER A 345 2.25 -8.60 -50.49
#